data_AF-A0A1W2BGH6-F1
#
_entry.id   AF-A0A1W2BGH6-F1
#
_cell.length_a   1.000
_cell.length_b   1.000
_cell.length_c   1.000
_cell.angle_alpha   90.00
_cell.angle_beta   90.00
_cell.angle_gamma   90.00
#
_symmetry.space_group_name_H-M   'P 1'
#
loop_
_entity.id
_entity.type
_entity.pdbx_description
1 polymer ?
#
loop_
_entity_poly.entity_id
_entity_poly.type
_entity_poly.pdbx_seq_one_letter_code
_entity_poly.pdbx_strand_id
1 'polypeptide(L)' 'MRRVIPTGLDLTGTAKGVIHGRLPGAEGEWLGVANYEIGYADGRRNKLYVVDQLVPFWALTKR' A
#
# COMPACT_ATOMS: atom_id res chain seq x y z
N MET A 1 -1.96 25.85 -6.35
CA MET A 1 -2.54 24.68 -7.04
C MET A 1 -1.66 23.47 -6.80
N ARG A 2 -2.20 22.33 -6.36
CA ARG A 2 -1.44 21.07 -6.26
C ARG A 2 -1.17 20.57 -7.68
N ARG A 3 0.10 20.36 -8.04
CA ARG A 3 0.45 19.70 -9.30
C ARG A 3 0.12 18.21 -9.16
N VAL A 4 -0.83 17.73 -9.96
CA VAL A 4 -1.21 16.31 -10.03
C VAL A 4 -0.70 15.75 -11.34
N ILE A 5 -0.06 14.58 -11.28
CA ILE A 5 0.25 13.77 -12.47
C ILE A 5 -0.93 12.79 -12.61
N PRO A 6 -1.82 12.93 -13.60
CA PRO A 6 -3.03 12.11 -13.68
C PRO A 6 -2.73 10.60 -13.74
N THR A 7 -1.62 10.22 -14.36
CA THR A 7 -1.17 8.83 -14.47
C THR A 7 -0.37 8.33 -13.25
N GLY A 8 -0.21 9.15 -12.21
CA GLY A 8 0.41 8.75 -10.95
C GLY A 8 -0.51 7.89 -10.08
N LEU A 9 0.06 7.23 -9.08
CA LEU A 9 -0.71 6.47 -8.09
C LEU A 9 -1.37 7.40 -7.07
N ASP A 10 -2.62 7.11 -6.70
CA ASP A 10 -3.26 7.73 -5.55
C ASP A 10 -2.86 6.99 -4.27
N LEU A 11 -1.94 7.62 -3.53
CA LEU A 11 -1.40 7.09 -2.27
C LEU A 11 -2.12 7.65 -1.03
N THR A 12 -3.33 8.20 -1.20
CA THR A 12 -4.14 8.71 -0.09
C THR A 12 -5.09 7.64 0.45
N GLY A 13 -5.49 7.80 1.72
CA GLY A 13 -6.48 6.92 2.34
C GLY A 13 -5.96 5.52 2.69
N THR A 14 -6.78 4.50 2.45
CA THR A 14 -6.46 3.10 2.79
C THR A 14 -6.73 2.18 1.60
N ALA A 15 -5.85 1.20 1.40
CA ALA A 15 -6.02 0.14 0.42
C ALA A 15 -6.41 -1.17 1.11
N LYS A 16 -7.34 -1.93 0.52
CA LYS A 16 -7.60 -3.30 0.96
C LYS A 16 -6.45 -4.19 0.48
N GLY A 17 -5.90 -4.97 1.39
CA GLY A 17 -4.81 -5.89 1.11
C GLY A 17 -4.91 -7.17 1.91
N VAL A 18 -4.09 -8.14 1.53
CA VAL A 18 -3.90 -9.40 2.25
C VAL A 18 -2.48 -9.41 2.79
N ILE A 19 -2.36 -9.58 4.11
CA ILE A 19 -1.07 -9.81 4.77
C ILE A 19 -0.81 -11.31 4.77
N HIS A 20 0.35 -11.72 4.28
CA HIS A 20 0.71 -13.15 4.18
C HIS A 20 2.06 -13.48 4.82
N GLY A 21 2.80 -12.49 5.30
CA GLY A 21 4.05 -12.69 6.01
C GLY A 21 4.33 -11.59 7.03
N ARG A 22 5.32 -11.86 7.90
CA ARG A 22 5.87 -10.88 8.84
C ARG A 22 7.37 -11.06 8.94
N LEU A 23 8.11 -9.96 8.98
CA LEU A 23 9.56 -9.94 9.10
C LEU A 23 9.98 -9.00 10.23
N PRO A 24 10.94 -9.39 11.08
CA PRO A 24 11.53 -8.49 12.05
C PRO A 24 12.51 -7.53 11.35
N GLY A 25 12.46 -6.25 11.72
CA GLY A 25 13.47 -5.27 11.39
C GLY A 25 14.64 -5.29 12.38
N ALA A 26 15.76 -4.68 11.99
CA ALA A 26 16.97 -4.66 12.81
C ALA A 26 16.81 -3.84 14.09
N GLU A 27 15.92 -2.84 14.10
CA GLU A 27 15.66 -1.95 15.23
C GLU A 27 14.46 -2.42 16.08
N GLY A 28 14.00 -3.66 15.86
CA GLY A 28 12.92 -4.29 16.62
C GLY A 28 11.50 -3.96 16.14
N GLU A 29 11.35 -3.21 15.04
CA GLU A 29 10.08 -3.02 14.37
C GLU A 29 9.62 -4.30 13.63
N TRP A 30 8.32 -4.40 13.37
CA TRP A 30 7.76 -5.48 12.56
C TRP A 30 7.21 -4.94 11.24
N LEU A 31 7.55 -5.63 10.16
CA LEU A 31 7.07 -5.37 8.81
C LEU A 31 6.11 -6.48 8.38
N GLY A 32 4.99 -6.11 7.77
CA GLY A 32 4.07 -7.03 7.11
C GLY A 32 4.47 -7.19 5.66
N VAL A 33 4.36 -8.41 5.16
CA VAL A 33 4.45 -8.69 3.73
C VAL A 33 3.02 -8.74 3.20
N ALA A 34 2.68 -7.81 2.30
CA ALA A 34 1.31 -7.61 1.86
C ALA A 34 1.18 -7.50 0.33
N ASN A 35 0.07 -8.02 -0.17
CA ASN A 35 -0.38 -7.80 -1.53
C ASN A 35 -1.64 -6.94 -1.52
N TYR A 36 -1.72 -5.92 -2.37
CA TYR A 36 -2.85 -5.01 -2.41
C TYR A 36 -2.98 -4.29 -3.75
N GLU A 37 -4.09 -3.57 -3.93
CA GLU A 37 -4.36 -2.79 -5.13
C GLU A 37 -4.28 -1.28 -4.84
N ILE A 38 -3.68 -0.52 -5.76
CA ILE A 38 -3.55 0.94 -5.70
C ILE A 38 -4.25 1.57 -6.91
N GLY A 39 -5.08 2.58 -6.66
CA GLY A 39 -5.73 3.37 -7.71
C GLY A 39 -4.77 4.36 -8.38
N TYR A 40 -5.09 4.80 -9.59
CA TYR A 40 -4.44 5.94 -10.23
C TYR A 40 -5.18 7.23 -9.92
N ALA A 41 -4.46 8.35 -9.92
CA ALA A 41 -5.01 9.68 -9.62
C ALA A 41 -6.06 10.16 -10.64
N ASP A 42 -6.11 9.57 -11.83
CA ASP A 42 -7.14 9.81 -12.85
C ASP A 42 -8.43 9.01 -12.65
N GLY A 43 -8.53 8.21 -11.58
CA GLY A 43 -9.74 7.49 -11.22
C GLY A 43 -10.11 6.35 -12.15
N ARG A 44 -9.21 5.91 -13.04
CA ARG A 44 -9.46 4.75 -13.91
C ARG A 44 -9.78 3.50 -13.08
N ARG A 45 -10.63 2.63 -13.63
CA ARG A 45 -11.09 1.40 -12.94
C ARG A 45 -9.97 0.41 -12.67
N ASN A 46 -9.03 0.28 -13.62
CA ASN A 46 -7.91 -0.64 -13.49
C ASN A 46 -6.95 -0.12 -12.43
N LYS A 47 -6.66 -0.94 -11.44
CA LYS A 47 -5.71 -0.64 -10.37
C LYS A 47 -4.39 -1.34 -10.63
N LEU A 48 -3.32 -0.81 -10.05
CA LEU A 48 -2.04 -1.50 -9.98
C LEU A 48 -2.11 -2.51 -8.83
N TYR A 49 -1.98 -3.79 -9.14
CA TYR A 49 -1.77 -4.83 -8.13
C TYR A 49 -0.29 -4.91 -7.80
N VAL A 50 0.05 -4.74 -6.52
CA VAL A 50 1.41 -4.87 -6.01
C VAL A 50 1.51 -6.09 -5.12
N VAL A 51 2.64 -6.79 -5.23
CA VAL A 51 2.92 -8.03 -4.50
C VAL A 51 4.15 -7.87 -3.62
N ASP A 52 4.18 -8.64 -2.54
CA ASP A 52 5.28 -8.77 -1.58
C ASP A 52 5.82 -7.43 -1.08
N GLN A 53 4.93 -6.46 -0.90
CA GLN A 53 5.31 -5.16 -0.39
C GLN A 53 5.55 -5.23 1.11
N LEU A 54 6.64 -4.63 1.55
CA LEU A 54 6.93 -4.41 2.97
C LEU A 54 6.17 -3.18 3.45
N VAL A 55 5.32 -3.38 4.45
CA VAL A 55 4.52 -2.33 5.07
C VAL A 55 4.73 -2.34 6.58
N PRO A 56 5.02 -1.18 7.21
CA PRO A 56 5.14 -1.12 8.66
C PRO A 56 3.86 -1.60 9.35
N PHE A 57 3.98 -2.37 10.43
CA PHE A 57 2.81 -2.87 11.16
C PHE A 57 1.87 -1.75 11.64
N TRP A 58 2.38 -0.57 11.96
CA TRP A 58 1.56 0.58 12.36
C TRP A 58 0.66 1.11 11.22
N ALA A 59 1.01 0.84 9.95
CA ALA A 59 0.20 1.20 8.79
C ALA A 59 -0.90 0.16 8.51
N LEU A 60 -0.88 -0.99 9.19
CA LEU A 60 -1.87 -2.05 9.04
C LEU A 60 -3.04 -1.79 10.00
N THR A 61 -4.26 -1.84 9.48
CA THR A 61 -5.48 -1.74 10.28
C THR A 61 -6.35 -2.97 10.05
N LYS A 62 -6.79 -3.64 11.13
CA LYS A 62 -7.78 -4.72 11.03
C LYS A 62 -9.13 -4.13 10.64
N ARG A 63 -9.81 -4.79 9.71
CA ARG A 63 -11.13 -4.38 9.23
C ARG A 63 -12.21 -5.29 9.78
#